data_AF-A0A453MCC3-F1
#
_entry.id   AF-A0A453MCC3-F1
#
_cell.length_a   1.000
_cell.length_b   1.000
_cell.length_c   1.000
_cell.angle_alpha   90.00
_cell.angle_beta   90.00
_cell.angle_gamma   90.00
#
_symmetry.space_group_name_H-M   'P 1'
#
loop_
_entity.id
_entity.type
_entity.pdbx_description
1 polymer ?
#
loop_
_entity_poly.entity_id
_entity_poly.type
_entity_poly.pdbx_seq_one_letter_code
_entity_poly.pdbx_strand_id
1 'polypeptide(L)' 'GDLAYHHPGVKGYIHKGGLKRDVPMLDEVVVIKGAGHFIQQERAQEISEHIYEYIKKFSTDPTRELSKL' A
#
# COMPACT_ATOMS: atom_id res chain seq x y z
N GLY A 1 10.68 10.65 -9.48
CA GLY A 1 9.82 9.50 -9.81
C GLY A 1 10.58 8.22 -9.58
N ASP A 2 9.92 7.18 -9.09
CA ASP A 2 10.54 5.88 -8.79
C ASP A 2 10.99 5.14 -10.07
N LEU A 3 12.26 4.69 -10.11
CA LEU A 3 12.83 4.03 -11.29
C LEU A 3 12.26 2.63 -11.52
N ALA A 4 11.99 1.86 -10.45
CA ALA A 4 11.42 0.53 -10.55
C ALA A 4 9.99 0.57 -11.09
N TYR A 5 9.17 1.52 -10.62
CA TYR A 5 7.79 1.71 -11.09
C TYR A 5 7.72 2.11 -12.57
N HIS A 6 8.76 2.74 -13.12
CA HIS A 6 8.81 3.17 -14.52
C HIS A 6 9.56 2.19 -15.44
N HIS A 7 10.11 1.09 -14.90
CA HIS A 7 10.73 0.07 -15.73
C HIS A 7 9.70 -0.53 -16.71
N PRO A 8 10.09 -0.83 -17.97
CA PRO A 8 9.18 -1.40 -18.97
C PRO A 8 8.41 -2.60 -18.43
N GLY A 9 7.08 -2.59 -18.62
CA GLY A 9 6.20 -3.66 -18.19
C GLY A 9 5.74 -3.61 -16.71
N VAL A 10 6.45 -2.93 -15.81
CA VAL A 10 6.14 -2.95 -14.36
C VAL A 10 4.78 -2.35 -14.04
N LYS A 11 4.44 -1.18 -14.62
CA LYS A 11 3.08 -0.61 -14.43
C LYS A 11 1.99 -1.55 -14.93
N GLY A 12 2.23 -2.25 -16.04
CA GLY A 12 1.30 -3.24 -16.57
C GLY A 12 1.12 -4.41 -15.62
N TYR A 13 2.23 -4.95 -15.10
CA TYR A 13 2.21 -6.05 -14.13
C TYR A 13 1.45 -5.66 -12.85
N ILE A 14 1.72 -4.48 -12.29
CA ILE A 14 1.07 -3.98 -11.06
C ILE A 14 -0.42 -3.74 -11.29
N HIS A 15 -0.80 -3.00 -12.34
CA HIS A 15 -2.17 -2.49 -12.50
C HIS A 15 -3.10 -3.36 -13.33
N LYS A 16 -2.57 -4.30 -14.14
CA LYS A 16 -3.39 -5.18 -14.99
C LYS A 16 -3.56 -6.59 -14.40
N GLY A 17 -3.42 -6.71 -13.08
CA GLY A 17 -3.71 -7.94 -12.33
C GLY A 17 -2.60 -8.97 -12.28
N GLY A 18 -1.43 -8.72 -12.89
CA GLY A 18 -0.27 -9.62 -12.78
C GLY A 18 0.19 -9.77 -11.33
N LEU A 19 0.39 -8.65 -10.64
CA LEU A 19 0.80 -8.65 -9.24
C LEU A 19 -0.29 -9.24 -8.33
N LYS A 20 -1.57 -8.92 -8.55
CA LYS A 20 -2.69 -9.47 -7.76
C LYS A 20 -2.87 -10.98 -7.95
N ARG A 21 -2.59 -11.51 -9.14
CA ARG A 21 -2.59 -12.95 -9.41
C ARG A 21 -1.51 -13.65 -8.57
N ASP A 22 -0.31 -13.08 -8.52
CA ASP A 22 0.83 -13.68 -7.80
C ASP A 22 0.77 -13.41 -6.28
N VAL A 23 0.08 -12.35 -5.85
CA VAL A 23 -0.18 -11.97 -4.45
C VAL A 23 -1.70 -11.83 -4.21
N PRO A 24 -2.43 -12.94 -3.99
CA PRO A 24 -3.90 -12.92 -3.95
C PRO A 24 -4.50 -12.04 -2.85
N MET A 25 -3.80 -11.88 -1.72
CA MET A 25 -4.23 -11.04 -0.59
C MET A 25 -3.75 -9.58 -0.68
N LEU A 26 -3.20 -9.15 -1.83
CA LEU A 26 -2.77 -7.76 -2.02
C LEU A 26 -3.96 -6.78 -1.93
N ASP A 27 -3.89 -5.83 -1.01
CA ASP A 27 -4.80 -4.67 -0.96
C ASP A 27 -4.59 -3.71 -2.14
N GLU A 28 -5.40 -2.66 -2.25
CA GLU A 28 -5.28 -1.68 -3.33
C GLU A 28 -3.89 -1.05 -3.40
N VAL A 29 -3.38 -0.90 -4.63
CA VAL A 29 -2.06 -0.31 -4.88
C VAL A 29 -2.13 1.21 -4.65
N VAL A 30 -1.26 1.72 -3.77
CA VAL A 30 -1.11 3.16 -3.53
C VAL A 30 0.08 3.71 -4.33
N VAL A 31 -0.15 4.78 -5.09
CA VAL A 31 0.90 5.51 -5.82
C VAL A 31 1.02 6.92 -5.24
N ILE A 32 2.15 7.20 -4.60
CA ILE A 32 2.41 8.50 -3.96
C ILE A 32 2.83 9.51 -5.05
N LYS A 33 1.90 10.41 -5.39
CA LYS A 33 2.14 11.42 -6.43
C LYS A 33 3.22 12.40 -6.01
N GLY A 34 4.13 12.69 -6.94
CA GLY A 34 5.22 13.65 -6.75
C GLY A 34 6.44 13.09 -6.04
N ALA A 35 6.42 11.82 -5.56
CA ALA A 35 7.54 11.23 -4.84
C ALA A 35 8.56 10.48 -5.74
N GLY A 36 9.79 10.41 -5.28
CA GLY A 36 10.90 9.63 -5.81
C GLY A 36 10.95 8.20 -5.28
N HIS A 37 12.16 7.66 -5.13
CA HIS A 37 12.39 6.27 -4.71
C HIS A 37 12.34 6.10 -3.17
N PHE A 38 12.76 7.12 -2.41
CA PHE A 38 12.84 7.07 -0.95
C PHE A 38 11.60 7.69 -0.28
N ILE A 39 10.42 7.17 -0.61
CA ILE A 39 9.12 7.73 -0.19
C ILE A 39 8.95 7.83 1.34
N GLN A 40 9.57 6.92 2.10
CA GLN A 40 9.54 6.93 3.56
C GLN A 40 10.28 8.12 4.19
N GLN A 41 11.23 8.73 3.46
CA GLN A 41 11.91 9.96 3.89
C GLN A 41 11.24 11.20 3.30
N GLU A 42 10.87 11.13 2.02
CA GLU A 42 10.27 12.27 1.29
C GLU A 42 8.83 12.57 1.72
N ARG A 43 8.08 11.55 2.13
CA ARG A 43 6.66 11.60 2.51
C ARG A 43 6.42 10.88 3.84
N ALA A 44 7.29 11.11 4.81
CA ALA A 44 7.35 10.35 6.06
C ALA A 44 6.01 10.22 6.79
N GLN A 45 5.24 11.32 6.91
CA GLN A 45 3.94 11.30 7.59
C GLN A 45 2.92 10.42 6.87
N GLU A 46 2.73 10.62 5.56
CA GLU A 46 1.79 9.86 4.72
C GLU A 46 2.12 8.36 4.71
N ILE A 47 3.41 8.01 4.60
CA ILE A 47 3.83 6.61 4.65
C ILE A 47 3.60 6.00 6.03
N SER A 48 3.87 6.74 7.11
CA SER A 48 3.63 6.26 8.47
C SER A 48 2.14 6.01 8.74
N GLU A 49 1.27 6.90 8.25
CA GLU A 49 -0.19 6.76 8.33
C GLU A 49 -0.67 5.53 7.56
N HIS A 50 -0.19 5.33 6.32
CA HIS A 50 -0.54 4.13 5.53
C HIS A 50 -0.14 2.83 6.24
N ILE A 51 1.06 2.78 6.84
CA ILE A 51 1.54 1.62 7.59
C ILE A 51 0.63 1.39 8.81
N TYR A 52 0.38 2.43 9.61
CA TYR A 52 -0.43 2.35 10.82
C TYR A 52 -1.85 1.86 10.52
N GLU A 53 -2.52 2.45 9.53
CA GLU A 53 -3.88 2.06 9.16
C GLU A 53 -3.95 0.64 8.59
N TYR A 54 -2.93 0.19 7.83
CA TYR A 54 -2.90 -1.17 7.31
C TYR A 54 -2.76 -2.21 8.43
N ILE A 55 -1.79 -2.05 9.34
CA ILE A 55 -1.55 -3.03 10.42
C ILE A 55 -2.70 -3.05 11.44
N LYS A 56 -3.37 -1.92 11.66
CA LYS A 56 -4.51 -1.80 12.57
C LYS A 56 -5.70 -2.67 12.14
N LYS A 57 -5.84 -3.01 10.84
CA LYS A 57 -6.87 -3.94 10.35
C LYS A 57 -6.78 -5.32 10.99
N PHE A 58 -5.58 -5.73 11.43
CA PHE A 58 -5.30 -7.05 11.99
C PHE A 58 -5.14 -7.05 13.50
N SER A 59 -5.14 -5.88 14.14
CA SER A 59 -5.14 -5.80 15.59
C SER A 59 -6.52 -6.17 16.12
N THR A 60 -6.57 -7.16 17.02
CA THR A 60 -7.79 -7.51 17.74
C THR A 60 -8.12 -6.39 18.72
N ASP A 61 -8.91 -5.41 18.28
CA ASP A 61 -9.49 -4.40 19.17
C ASP A 61 -10.83 -4.94 19.72
N PRO A 62 -10.90 -5.31 21.02
CA PRO A 62 -12.15 -5.77 21.63
C PRO A 62 -13.30 -4.77 21.48
N THR A 63 -12.97 -3.48 21.37
CA THR A 63 -13.92 -2.37 21.24
C THR A 63 -14.61 -2.38 19.87
N ARG A 64 -13.94 -2.88 18.82
CA ARG A 64 -14.48 -2.93 17.46
C ARG A 64 -15.45 -4.10 17.26
N GLU A 65 -15.27 -5.21 17.96
CA GLU A 65 -16.23 -6.31 17.99
C GLU A 65 -17.53 -5.90 18.72
N LEU A 66 -17.44 -5.10 19.79
CA LEU A 66 -18.61 -4.55 20.48
C LEU A 66 -19.40 -3.55 19.62
N SER A 67 -18.73 -2.81 18.72
CA SER A 67 -19.40 -1.88 17.80
C SER A 67 -20.15 -2.54 16.64
N LYS A 68 -20.01 -3.87 16.49
CA LYS A 68 -20.73 -4.67 15.49
C LYS A 68 -21.97 -5.38 16.05
N LEU A 69 -22.21 -5.27 17.36
CA LEU A 69 -23.41 -5.72 18.07
C LEU A 69 -24.43 -4.58 18.17
#